data_AF-A0AAV7S3C0-F1
#
_entry.id   AF-A0AAV7S3C0-F1
#
_cell.length_a   1.000
_cell.length_b   1.000
_cell.length_c   1.000
_cell.angle_alpha   90.00
_cell.angle_beta   90.00
_cell.angle_gamma   90.00
#
_symmetry.space_group_name_H-M   'P 1'
#
loop_
_entity.id
_entity.type
_entity.pdbx_description
1 polymer ?
#
loop_
_entity_poly.entity_id
_entity_poly.type
_entity_poly.pdbx_seq_one_letter_code
_entity_poly.pdbx_strand_id
1 'polypeptide(L)'
;MSNPHPYTDKAADAVQEASMLQVNVNQRDSDSVSVPITHIDDVLDMVDVIVEGSEGLDEEIGFTMNEDMILNTFPFSAVVPASLEARNTLLLRDDQSAECMLSYLQAVLTDILHCQRDPLAFCLLLQSYDKELSSLNMKPLRFIS
;
A
#
# COMPACT_ATOMS: atom_id res chain seq x y z
N MET A 1 -6.47 10.76 -20.43
CA MET A 1 -5.48 11.50 -19.62
C MET A 1 -4.64 10.45 -18.92
N SER A 2 -3.31 10.52 -19.01
CA SER A 2 -2.44 9.55 -18.33
C SER A 2 -2.35 9.93 -16.85
N ASN A 3 -2.55 8.98 -15.93
CA ASN A 3 -2.38 9.22 -14.50
C ASN A 3 -0.92 9.64 -14.23
N PRO A 4 -0.66 10.81 -13.60
CA PRO A 4 0.70 11.25 -13.26
C PRO A 4 1.38 10.38 -12.20
N HIS A 5 0.61 9.72 -11.33
CA HIS A 5 1.11 8.90 -10.22
C HIS A 5 0.52 7.49 -10.24
N PRO A 6 0.84 6.67 -11.26
CA PRO A 6 0.24 5.35 -11.45
C PRO A 6 0.53 4.37 -10.32
N TYR A 7 1.60 4.57 -9.55
CA TYR A 7 1.94 3.67 -8.45
C TYR A 7 1.20 4.01 -7.16
N THR A 8 0.65 5.21 -7.04
CA THR A 8 -0.23 5.57 -5.93
C THR A 8 -1.53 4.77 -6.01
N ASP A 9 -2.14 4.70 -7.19
CA ASP A 9 -3.35 3.90 -7.42
C ASP A 9 -3.07 2.40 -7.21
N LYS A 10 -1.98 1.88 -7.78
CA LYS A 10 -1.60 0.47 -7.60
C LYS A 10 -1.28 0.11 -6.14
N ALA A 11 -0.75 1.05 -5.37
CA ALA A 11 -0.57 0.84 -3.94
C ALA A 11 -1.93 0.64 -3.26
N ALA A 12 -2.91 1.49 -3.55
CA ALA A 12 -4.27 1.33 -3.02
C ALA A 12 -4.90 -0.01 -3.46
N ASP A 13 -4.76 -0.40 -4.73
CA ASP A 13 -5.22 -1.69 -5.23
C ASP A 13 -4.57 -2.87 -4.47
N ALA A 14 -3.27 -2.80 -4.21
CA ALA A 14 -2.54 -3.83 -3.47
C ALA A 14 -2.97 -3.92 -2.00
N VAL A 15 -3.32 -2.80 -1.35
CA VAL A 15 -3.89 -2.79 0.01
C VAL A 15 -5.26 -3.49 0.01
N GLN A 16 -6.10 -3.13 -0.96
CA GLN A 16 -7.42 -3.74 -1.10
C GLN A 16 -7.33 -5.25 -1.38
N GLU A 17 -6.43 -5.67 -2.27
CA GLU A 17 -6.18 -7.08 -2.58
C GLU A 17 -5.67 -7.84 -1.35
N ALA A 18 -4.72 -7.28 -0.61
CA ALA A 18 -4.22 -7.89 0.63
C ALA A 18 -5.34 -8.10 1.65
N SER A 19 -6.21 -7.11 1.83
CA SER A 19 -7.38 -7.21 2.72
C SER A 19 -8.30 -8.36 2.30
N MET A 20 -8.63 -8.47 1.00
CA MET A 20 -9.44 -9.57 0.47
C MET A 20 -8.80 -10.94 0.69
N LEU A 21 -7.49 -11.05 0.48
CA LEU A 21 -6.75 -12.30 0.67
C LEU A 21 -6.70 -12.72 2.15
N GLN A 22 -6.51 -11.78 3.07
CA GLN A 22 -6.51 -12.07 4.51
C GLN A 22 -7.89 -12.50 5.02
N VAL A 23 -8.97 -11.89 4.53
CA VAL A 23 -10.34 -12.34 4.84
C VAL A 23 -10.55 -13.79 4.42
N ASN A 24 -10.05 -14.19 3.25
CA ASN A 24 -10.12 -15.58 2.77
C ASN A 24 -9.25 -16.55 3.57
N VAL A 25 -8.12 -16.12 4.14
CA VAL A 25 -7.28 -16.95 5.01
C VAL A 25 -7.96 -17.16 6.37
N ASN A 26 -8.50 -16.10 6.96
CA ASN A 26 -9.24 -16.19 8.24
C ASN A 26 -10.50 -17.06 8.14
N GLN A 27 -11.16 -17.08 6.97
CA GLN A 27 -12.28 -17.99 6.71
C GLN A 27 -11.84 -19.46 6.63
N ARG A 28 -10.64 -19.76 6.12
CA ARG A 28 -10.12 -21.14 6.04
C ARG A 28 -9.61 -21.69 7.37
N ASP A 29 -9.09 -20.85 8.27
CA ASP A 29 -8.77 -21.27 9.65
C ASP A 29 -10.05 -21.47 10.49
N SER A 30 -11.14 -20.79 10.12
CA SER A 30 -12.47 -20.95 10.74
C SER A 30 -13.19 -22.25 10.35
N ASP A 31 -12.72 -23.02 9.37
CA ASP A 31 -13.31 -24.34 9.05
C ASP A 31 -13.05 -25.40 10.15
N SER A 32 -12.37 -25.03 11.24
CA SER A 32 -12.24 -25.84 12.46
C SER A 32 -13.06 -25.34 13.66
N VAL A 33 -13.71 -24.16 13.59
CA VAL A 33 -14.67 -23.69 14.60
C VAL A 33 -15.79 -22.92 13.90
N SER A 34 -16.96 -23.53 13.89
CA SER A 34 -18.23 -22.92 13.51
C SER A 34 -18.44 -21.59 14.25
N VAL A 35 -18.49 -20.47 13.53
CA VAL A 35 -19.05 -19.20 14.02
C VAL A 35 -20.29 -18.87 13.18
N PRO A 36 -21.45 -18.53 13.80
CA PRO A 36 -22.64 -18.17 13.06
C PRO A 36 -22.42 -16.83 12.35
N ILE A 37 -22.68 -16.81 11.03
CA ILE A 37 -22.77 -15.60 10.23
C ILE A 37 -23.98 -14.81 10.73
N THR A 38 -23.76 -13.77 11.52
CA THR A 38 -24.77 -12.76 11.80
C THR A 38 -24.72 -11.71 10.70
N HIS A 39 -25.58 -11.89 9.70
CA HIS A 39 -26.23 -10.88 8.85
C HIS A 39 -25.56 -9.49 8.79
N ILE A 40 -24.79 -9.26 7.73
CA ILE A 40 -24.47 -7.93 7.22
C ILE A 40 -25.72 -7.46 6.48
N ASP A 41 -26.70 -6.87 7.16
CA ASP A 41 -27.84 -6.22 6.49
C ASP A 41 -28.56 -5.10 7.27
N ASP A 42 -27.99 -4.54 8.35
CA ASP A 42 -28.67 -3.49 9.16
C ASP A 42 -27.78 -2.28 9.60
N VAL A 43 -26.84 -1.79 8.78
CA VAL A 43 -26.11 -0.53 9.13
C VAL A 43 -25.95 0.46 7.97
N LEU A 44 -26.90 0.51 7.05
CA LEU A 44 -27.04 1.61 6.09
C LEU A 44 -28.07 2.66 6.57
N ASP A 45 -28.02 3.01 7.86
CA ASP A 45 -28.90 4.06 8.44
C ASP A 45 -28.16 4.92 9.49
N MET A 46 -26.94 5.35 9.14
CA MET A 46 -26.23 6.42 9.84
C MET A 46 -25.67 7.44 8.82
N VAL A 47 -26.59 8.11 8.16
CA VAL A 47 -26.43 9.50 7.71
C VAL A 47 -26.94 10.32 8.91
N ASP A 48 -26.23 11.25 9.55
CA ASP A 48 -25.76 12.52 9.00
C ASP A 48 -24.93 13.30 10.05
N VAL A 49 -24.45 14.47 9.63
CA VAL A 49 -23.94 15.65 10.35
C VAL A 49 -22.43 15.89 10.25
N ILE A 50 -22.02 16.40 9.09
CA ILE A 50 -20.97 17.42 9.04
C ILE A 50 -21.57 18.68 9.68
N VAL A 51 -21.26 18.96 10.95
CA VAL A 51 -21.59 20.24 11.60
C VAL A 51 -20.61 21.27 11.05
N GLU A 52 -21.12 22.14 10.19
CA GLU A 52 -20.51 23.43 9.90
C GLU A 52 -20.83 24.36 11.09
N GLY A 53 -19.79 24.82 11.82
CA GLY A 53 -19.93 25.97 12.73
C GLY A 53 -19.12 25.91 14.02
N SER A 54 -17.85 26.35 13.96
CA SER A 54 -17.24 27.06 15.08
C SER A 54 -16.17 28.02 14.53
N GLU A 55 -16.36 29.32 14.78
CA GLU A 55 -15.41 30.38 14.46
C GLU A 55 -14.30 30.36 15.53
N GLY A 56 -13.18 29.70 15.24
CA GLY A 56 -12.05 29.63 16.15
C GLY A 56 -10.84 29.01 15.46
N LEU A 57 -9.92 29.85 15.00
CA LEU A 57 -8.79 29.51 14.14
C LEU A 57 -7.65 28.74 14.86
N ASP A 58 -7.96 27.69 15.64
CA ASP A 58 -6.97 26.81 16.30
C ASP A 58 -7.52 25.39 16.62
N GLU A 59 -8.45 24.87 15.81
CA GLU A 59 -8.83 23.46 15.87
C GLU A 59 -7.85 22.66 14.99
N GLU A 60 -6.94 21.95 15.65
CA GLU A 60 -6.06 20.92 15.10
C GLU A 60 -6.81 20.07 14.06
N ILE A 61 -6.52 20.28 12.77
CA ILE A 61 -7.05 19.49 11.67
C ILE A 61 -6.50 18.07 11.84
N GLY A 62 -7.25 17.20 12.51
CA GLY A 62 -6.84 15.80 12.62
C GLY A 62 -7.65 15.03 13.64
N PHE A 63 -8.49 14.11 13.16
CA PHE A 63 -8.86 12.96 13.96
C PHE A 63 -7.56 12.28 14.43
N THR A 64 -7.32 12.17 15.75
CA THR A 64 -6.17 11.43 16.26
C THR A 64 -6.34 9.96 15.91
N MET A 65 -5.73 9.53 14.81
CA MET A 65 -5.77 8.13 14.38
C MET A 65 -4.95 7.29 15.37
N ASN A 66 -5.56 6.27 15.96
CA ASN A 66 -4.82 5.25 16.71
C ASN A 66 -3.87 4.49 15.76
N GLU A 67 -2.76 3.98 16.28
CA GLU A 67 -1.74 3.25 15.53
C GLU A 67 -2.34 2.09 14.71
N ASP A 68 -3.31 1.36 15.25
CA ASP A 68 -4.02 0.31 14.50
C ASP A 68 -4.86 0.85 13.33
N MET A 69 -5.44 2.04 13.47
CA MET A 69 -6.17 2.68 12.36
C MET A 69 -5.22 3.20 11.29
N ILE A 70 -4.06 3.74 11.69
CA ILE A 70 -3.01 4.18 10.77
C ILE A 70 -2.50 2.98 9.97
N LEU A 71 -2.19 1.86 10.62
CA LEU A 71 -1.68 0.65 9.97
C LEU A 71 -2.69 0.04 8.98
N ASN A 72 -3.98 0.05 9.32
CA ASN A 72 -5.03 -0.43 8.42
C ASN A 72 -5.28 0.50 7.23
N THR A 73 -4.99 1.79 7.36
CA THR A 73 -5.20 2.78 6.30
C THR A 73 -3.95 2.95 5.42
N PHE A 74 -2.76 2.86 6.03
CA PHE A 74 -1.45 3.11 5.42
C PHE A 74 -0.48 1.98 5.81
N PRO A 75 -0.61 0.79 5.21
CA PRO A 75 0.20 -0.36 5.60
C PRO A 75 1.69 -0.23 5.26
N PHE A 76 2.07 0.78 4.45
CA PHE A 76 3.45 1.20 4.22
C PHE A 76 3.50 2.69 3.80
N SER A 77 4.70 3.27 3.81
CA SER A 77 4.90 4.71 3.55
C SER A 77 4.55 5.12 2.11
N ALA A 78 3.92 6.30 1.96
CA ALA A 78 3.68 6.93 0.66
C ALA A 78 4.96 7.23 -0.15
N VAL A 79 6.14 7.18 0.50
CA VAL A 79 7.44 7.26 -0.17
C VAL A 79 7.69 6.07 -1.10
N VAL A 80 7.09 4.90 -0.81
CA VAL A 80 7.25 3.69 -1.63
C VAL A 80 6.77 3.88 -3.08
N PRO A 81 5.50 4.23 -3.35
CA PRO A 81 5.04 4.42 -4.74
C PRO A 81 5.80 5.53 -5.46
N ALA A 82 6.09 6.65 -4.80
CA ALA A 82 6.90 7.73 -5.37
C ALA A 82 8.33 7.26 -5.74
N SER A 83 8.91 6.39 -4.93
CA SER A 83 10.23 5.79 -5.18
C SER A 83 10.23 4.88 -6.41
N LEU A 84 9.16 4.09 -6.61
CA LEU A 84 9.00 3.24 -7.80
C LEU A 84 8.86 4.09 -9.07
N GLU A 85 8.17 5.23 -9.00
CA GLU A 85 8.07 6.20 -10.09
C GLU A 85 9.44 6.80 -10.44
N ALA A 86 10.17 7.25 -9.42
CA ALA A 86 11.53 7.75 -9.59
C ALA A 86 12.46 6.69 -10.21
N ARG A 87 12.34 5.43 -9.76
CA ARG A 87 13.09 4.29 -10.28
C ARG A 87 12.90 4.11 -11.78
N ASN A 88 11.67 4.23 -12.29
CA ASN A 88 11.39 4.09 -13.72
C ASN A 88 12.16 5.13 -14.55
N THR A 89 12.29 6.35 -14.03
CA THR A 89 13.08 7.41 -14.67
C THR A 89 14.58 7.09 -14.61
N LEU A 90 15.06 6.53 -13.49
CA LEU A 90 16.45 6.12 -13.33
C LEU A 90 16.86 4.97 -14.27
N LEU A 91 15.96 4.02 -14.55
CA LEU A 91 16.23 2.91 -15.47
C LEU A 91 16.47 3.36 -16.93
N LEU A 92 16.04 4.58 -17.28
CA LEU A 92 16.25 5.15 -18.60
C LEU A 92 17.60 5.88 -18.73
N ARG A 93 18.32 6.04 -17.62
CA ARG A 93 19.62 6.71 -17.57
C ARG A 93 20.73 5.66 -17.59
N ASP A 94 21.74 5.91 -18.43
CA ASP A 94 22.94 5.07 -18.55
C ASP A 94 24.16 5.82 -17.96
N ASP A 95 24.08 6.13 -16.67
CA ASP A 95 25.16 6.78 -15.94
C ASP A 95 25.41 6.08 -14.59
N GLN A 96 26.64 6.15 -14.10
CA GLN A 96 27.06 5.50 -12.85
C GLN A 96 26.24 5.98 -11.63
N SER A 97 25.77 7.24 -11.66
CA SER A 97 24.96 7.79 -10.59
C SER A 97 23.60 7.11 -10.51
N ALA A 98 22.98 6.82 -11.66
CA ALA A 98 21.73 6.07 -11.76
C ALA A 98 21.89 4.66 -11.21
N GLU A 99 22.97 3.95 -11.54
CA GLU A 99 23.25 2.62 -10.98
C GLU A 99 23.37 2.66 -9.44
N CYS A 100 24.13 3.61 -8.89
CA CYS A 100 24.26 3.77 -7.44
C CYS A 100 22.91 4.06 -6.77
N MET A 101 22.08 4.93 -7.37
CA MET A 101 20.75 5.24 -6.85
C MET A 101 19.80 4.04 -6.92
N LEU A 102 19.84 3.25 -8.00
CA LEU A 102 19.06 2.03 -8.15
C LEU A 102 19.43 1.00 -7.08
N SER A 103 20.74 0.81 -6.81
CA SER A 103 21.21 -0.07 -5.75
C SER A 103 20.80 0.42 -4.36
N TYR A 104 20.91 1.72 -4.09
CA TYR A 104 20.46 2.31 -2.83
C TYR A 104 18.95 2.12 -2.64
N LEU A 105 18.16 2.42 -3.67
CA LEU A 105 16.71 2.29 -3.63
C LEU A 105 16.28 0.84 -3.40
N GLN A 106 16.95 -0.12 -4.06
CA GLN A 106 16.70 -1.54 -3.83
C GLN A 106 17.00 -1.93 -2.37
N ALA A 107 18.13 -1.48 -1.81
CA ALA A 107 18.48 -1.75 -0.42
C ALA A 107 17.43 -1.17 0.56
N VAL A 108 17.06 0.10 0.37
CA VAL A 108 16.05 0.76 1.21
C VAL A 108 14.68 0.07 1.12
N LEU A 109 14.21 -0.27 -0.08
CA LEU A 109 12.94 -0.98 -0.24
C LEU A 109 12.98 -2.37 0.40
N THR A 110 14.14 -3.03 0.38
CA THR A 110 14.37 -4.32 1.05
C THR A 110 14.31 -4.17 2.57
N ASP A 111 14.95 -3.14 3.12
CA ASP A 111 14.91 -2.86 4.55
C ASP A 111 13.49 -2.51 5.01
N ILE A 112 12.78 -1.66 4.25
CA ILE A 112 11.37 -1.33 4.51
C ILE A 112 10.54 -2.62 4.54
N LEU A 113 10.75 -3.54 3.58
CA LEU A 113 10.00 -4.79 3.51
C LEU A 113 10.19 -5.64 4.76
N HIS A 114 11.43 -5.77 5.24
CA HIS A 114 11.75 -6.54 6.45
C HIS A 114 11.28 -5.87 7.75
N CYS A 115 11.00 -4.57 7.73
CA CYS A 115 10.44 -3.84 8.87
C CYS A 115 8.91 -3.81 8.89
N GLN A 116 8.21 -4.31 7.86
CA GLN A 116 6.75 -4.30 7.84
C GLN A 116 6.18 -5.33 8.82
N ARG A 117 5.22 -4.88 9.65
CA ARG A 117 4.43 -5.77 10.51
C ARG A 117 3.50 -6.67 9.70
N ASP A 118 2.90 -6.11 8.65
CA ASP A 118 2.09 -6.83 7.67
C ASP A 118 2.63 -6.55 6.25
N PRO A 119 3.55 -7.37 5.75
CA PRO A 119 4.22 -7.12 4.48
C PRO A 119 3.35 -7.45 3.26
N LEU A 120 2.15 -8.02 3.40
CA LEU A 120 1.42 -8.61 2.26
C LEU A 120 1.09 -7.58 1.17
N ALA A 121 0.49 -6.45 1.55
CA ALA A 121 0.16 -5.39 0.60
C ALA A 121 1.43 -4.87 -0.11
N PHE A 122 2.54 -4.76 0.63
CA PHE A 122 3.80 -4.31 0.05
C PHE A 122 4.39 -5.35 -0.92
N CYS A 123 4.36 -6.64 -0.56
CA CYS A 123 4.76 -7.73 -1.43
C CYS A 123 3.97 -7.75 -2.74
N LEU A 124 2.64 -7.59 -2.69
CA LEU A 124 1.78 -7.57 -3.87
C LEU A 124 2.14 -6.38 -4.80
N LEU A 125 2.36 -5.20 -4.22
CA LEU A 125 2.81 -4.03 -4.97
C LEU A 125 4.15 -4.28 -5.68
N LEU A 126 5.14 -4.80 -4.96
CA LEU A 126 6.47 -5.09 -5.51
C LEU A 126 6.43 -6.20 -6.58
N GLN A 127 5.61 -7.23 -6.39
CA GLN A 127 5.39 -8.30 -7.37
C GLN A 127 4.73 -7.77 -8.65
N SER A 128 3.71 -6.92 -8.52
CA SER A 128 3.05 -6.27 -9.65
C SER A 128 4.04 -5.42 -10.44
N TYR A 129 4.85 -4.61 -9.73
CA TYR A 129 5.89 -3.79 -10.33
C TYR A 129 6.95 -4.63 -11.09
N ASP A 130 7.47 -5.70 -10.48
CA ASP A 130 8.47 -6.56 -11.12
C ASP A 130 7.90 -7.28 -12.37
N LYS A 131 6.61 -7.64 -12.34
CA LYS A 131 5.91 -8.23 -13.50
C LYS A 131 5.82 -7.23 -14.66
N GLU A 132 5.50 -5.97 -14.36
CA GLU A 132 5.47 -4.91 -15.36
C GLU A 132 6.85 -4.67 -15.97
N LEU A 133 7.89 -4.54 -15.16
CA LEU A 133 9.26 -4.37 -15.66
C LEU A 133 9.71 -5.54 -16.53
N SER A 134 9.38 -6.76 -16.12
CA SER A 134 9.67 -7.97 -16.89
C SER A 134 8.97 -7.93 -18.25
N SER A 135 7.72 -7.45 -18.32
CA SER A 135 7.00 -7.26 -19.59
C SER A 135 7.65 -6.22 -20.51
N LEU A 136 8.39 -5.27 -19.94
CA LEU A 136 9.13 -4.22 -20.64
C LEU A 136 10.60 -4.59 -20.91
N ASN A 137 11.03 -5.81 -20.59
CA ASN A 137 12.43 -6.26 -20.62
C ASN A 137 13.39 -5.39 -19.78
N MET A 138 12.88 -4.74 -18.73
CA MET A 138 13.67 -3.97 -17.77
C MET A 138 14.09 -4.82 -16.58
N LYS A 139 15.14 -4.37 -15.87
CA LYS A 139 15.69 -5.10 -14.71
C LYS A 139 14.72 -5.04 -13.51
N PRO A 140 14.19 -6.18 -13.02
CA PRO A 140 13.34 -6.23 -11.82
C PRO A 140 14.15 -5.93 -10.55
N LEU A 141 13.46 -5.61 -9.46
CA LEU A 141 14.06 -5.35 -8.15
C LEU A 141 14.56 -6.63 -7.47
N ARG A 142 13.96 -7.81 -7.74
CA ARG A 142 14.36 -9.10 -7.16
C ARG A 142 14.49 -9.05 -5.63
N PHE A 143 13.37 -8.83 -4.94
CA PHE A 143 13.34 -8.79 -3.48
C PHE A 143 13.33 -10.16 -2.79
N ILE A 144 13.10 -11.24 -3.56
CA ILE A 144 12.99 -12.59 -3.04
C ILE A 144 13.81 -13.51 -3.95
N SER A 145 14.90 -14.02 -3.41
CA SER A 145 15.76 -15.06 -4.03
C SER A 145 16.12 -16.10 -2.98
#